data_AF-A0A2G5ET44-F1
#
_entry.id   AF-A0A2G5ET44-F1
#
_cell.length_a   1.000
_cell.length_b   1.000
_cell.length_c   1.000
_cell.angle_alpha   90.00
_cell.angle_beta   90.00
_cell.angle_gamma   90.00
#
_symmetry.space_group_name_H-M   'P 1'
#
loop_
_entity.id
_entity.type
_entity.pdbx_description
1 polymer ?
#
loop_
_entity_poly.entity_id
_entity_poly.type
_entity_poly.pdbx_seq_one_letter_code
_entity_poly.pdbx_strand_id
1 'polypeptide(L)'
;MNLAGVQIVDICLATRSHNGGLINLQELCTLLCQRRKTAREAISEDDCLRAISKLKVLGSGFEVISVGKKKLVRSVPTELNKDHNEILELAQAHGYVTVNEVDRRLSWSSGRAIDALDTLLEEGLAMIDDGHRDGKRRYWFPCVSFSASVGSEALKT
;
A
#
# COMPACT_ATOMS: atom_id res chain seq x y z
N MET A 1 -22.13 -4.69 13.10
CA MET A 1 -20.82 -4.56 12.42
C MET A 1 -20.50 -5.93 11.83
N ASN A 2 -20.44 -6.09 10.50
CA ASN A 2 -20.16 -7.41 9.91
C ASN A 2 -18.75 -7.84 10.33
N LEU A 3 -18.54 -9.13 10.64
CA LEU A 3 -17.24 -9.68 11.06
C LEU A 3 -16.06 -9.31 10.14
N ALA A 4 -16.33 -8.92 8.88
CA ALA A 4 -15.32 -8.45 7.95
C ALA A 4 -14.71 -7.09 8.33
N GLY A 5 -15.48 -6.17 8.92
CA GLY A 5 -14.99 -4.82 9.25
C GLY A 5 -13.92 -4.83 10.34
N VAL A 6 -14.14 -5.58 11.42
CA VAL A 6 -13.17 -5.73 12.52
C VAL A 6 -11.87 -6.37 12.00
N GLN A 7 -11.98 -7.43 11.20
CA GLN A 7 -10.80 -8.08 10.64
C GLN A 7 -10.02 -7.21 9.66
N ILE A 8 -10.69 -6.35 8.89
CA ILE A 8 -10.03 -5.35 8.05
C ILE A 8 -9.22 -4.39 8.91
N VAL A 9 -9.83 -3.87 9.99
CA VAL A 9 -9.14 -2.98 10.93
C VAL A 9 -7.92 -3.68 11.54
N ASP A 10 -8.06 -4.93 12.00
CA ASP A 10 -6.95 -5.69 12.58
C ASP A 10 -5.81 -5.96 11.59
N ILE A 11 -6.11 -6.20 10.30
CA ILE A 11 -5.08 -6.37 9.26
C ILE A 11 -4.37 -5.05 9.01
N CYS A 12 -5.11 -3.95 8.86
CA CYS A 12 -4.53 -2.64 8.62
C CYS A 12 -3.67 -2.20 9.81
N LEU A 13 -4.11 -2.43 11.04
CA LEU A 13 -3.30 -2.18 12.25
C LEU A 13 -2.01 -3.02 12.26
N ALA A 14 -2.11 -4.32 11.95
CA ALA A 14 -0.96 -5.23 11.98
C ALA A 14 0.06 -4.95 10.86
N THR A 15 -0.36 -4.39 9.74
CA THR A 15 0.51 -4.11 8.58
C THR A 15 1.01 -2.66 8.53
N ARG A 16 0.46 -1.77 9.36
CA ARG A 16 0.74 -0.33 9.34
C ARG A 16 2.22 0.02 9.44
N SER A 17 2.98 -0.66 10.31
CA SER A 17 4.42 -0.40 10.47
C SER A 17 5.23 -0.73 9.22
N HIS A 18 4.69 -1.55 8.32
CA HIS A 18 5.33 -1.94 7.08
C HIS A 18 4.86 -1.12 5.88
N ASN A 19 3.60 -0.67 5.86
CA ASN A 19 2.98 -0.06 4.68
C ASN A 19 2.43 1.36 4.88
N GLY A 20 2.71 1.99 6.02
CA GLY A 20 2.26 3.35 6.36
C GLY A 20 0.74 3.50 6.45
N GLY A 21 -0.02 2.39 6.41
CA GLY A 21 -1.48 2.42 6.40
C GLY A 21 -2.10 2.44 5.01
N LEU A 22 -1.33 2.18 3.96
CA LEU A 22 -1.82 2.01 2.59
C LEU A 22 -1.57 0.57 2.10
N ILE A 23 -2.62 -0.13 1.70
CA ILE A 23 -2.52 -1.54 1.26
C ILE A 23 -3.27 -1.77 -0.04
N ASN A 24 -2.77 -2.67 -0.89
CA ASN A 24 -3.50 -3.07 -2.08
C ASN A 24 -4.80 -3.80 -1.71
N LEU A 25 -5.92 -3.48 -2.37
CA LEU A 25 -7.21 -4.12 -2.07
C LEU A 25 -7.16 -5.64 -2.26
N GLN A 26 -6.49 -6.13 -3.31
CA GLN A 26 -6.37 -7.57 -3.57
C GLN A 26 -5.54 -8.27 -2.49
N GLU A 27 -4.49 -7.61 -2.00
CA GLU A 27 -3.68 -8.11 -0.88
C GLU A 27 -4.50 -8.17 0.41
N LEU A 28 -5.26 -7.12 0.72
CA LEU A 28 -6.17 -7.11 1.87
C LEU A 28 -7.20 -8.25 1.78
N CYS A 29 -7.81 -8.46 0.61
CA CYS A 29 -8.72 -9.59 0.37
C CYS A 29 -8.01 -10.93 0.61
N THR A 30 -6.78 -11.08 0.14
CA THR A 30 -5.97 -12.29 0.34
C THR A 30 -5.70 -12.56 1.81
N LEU A 31 -5.27 -11.54 2.57
CA LEU A 31 -5.01 -11.63 4.01
C LEU A 31 -6.29 -11.96 4.81
N LEU A 32 -7.43 -11.37 4.42
CA LEU A 32 -8.73 -11.68 5.02
C LEU A 32 -9.12 -13.14 4.80
N CYS A 33 -9.00 -13.64 3.56
CA CYS A 33 -9.27 -15.04 3.24
C CYS A 33 -8.34 -15.98 4.02
N GLN A 34 -7.05 -15.64 4.18
CA GLN A 34 -6.11 -16.42 4.96
C GLN A 34 -6.48 -16.50 6.45
N ARG A 35 -6.97 -15.41 7.06
CA ARG A 35 -7.46 -15.41 8.45
C ARG A 35 -8.75 -16.22 8.63
N ARG A 36 -9.45 -16.51 7.54
CA ARG A 36 -10.74 -17.22 7.52
C ARG A 36 -10.66 -18.63 6.94
N LYS A 37 -9.49 -19.28 6.91
CA LYS A 37 -9.30 -20.65 6.36
C LYS A 37 -10.26 -21.72 6.91
N THR A 38 -10.90 -21.47 8.05
CA THR A 38 -11.92 -22.36 8.68
C THR A 38 -13.37 -21.91 8.45
N ALA A 39 -13.61 -20.76 7.82
CA ALA A 39 -14.94 -20.24 7.54
C ALA A 39 -15.51 -20.87 6.26
N ARG A 40 -16.82 -21.12 6.24
CA ARG A 40 -17.53 -21.78 5.13
C ARG A 40 -17.65 -20.94 3.86
N GLU A 41 -17.47 -19.62 3.95
CA GLU A 41 -17.70 -18.69 2.84
C GLU A 41 -16.44 -17.85 2.57
N ALA A 42 -15.99 -17.87 1.31
CA ALA A 42 -14.95 -17.00 0.82
C ALA A 42 -15.47 -15.55 0.73
N ILE A 43 -14.67 -14.60 1.18
CA ILE A 43 -14.98 -13.17 1.05
C ILE A 43 -14.71 -12.74 -0.39
N SER A 44 -15.69 -12.11 -1.03
CA SER A 44 -15.50 -11.47 -2.34
C SER A 44 -14.88 -10.06 -2.20
N GLU A 45 -14.29 -9.54 -3.28
CA GLU A 45 -13.85 -8.13 -3.31
C GLU A 45 -15.00 -7.17 -2.97
N ASP A 46 -16.22 -7.45 -3.43
CA ASP A 46 -17.40 -6.63 -3.14
C ASP A 46 -17.78 -6.61 -1.66
N ASP A 47 -17.58 -7.72 -0.94
CA ASP A 47 -17.77 -7.75 0.52
C ASP A 47 -16.75 -6.86 1.23
N CYS A 48 -15.49 -6.86 0.77
CA CYS A 48 -14.45 -5.96 1.27
C CYS A 48 -14.80 -4.49 1.01
N LEU A 49 -15.18 -4.15 -0.22
CA LEU A 49 -15.57 -2.79 -0.60
C LEU A 49 -16.76 -2.30 0.23
N ARG A 50 -17.79 -3.14 0.43
CA ARG A 50 -18.93 -2.82 1.29
C ARG A 50 -18.52 -2.63 2.74
N ALA A 51 -17.61 -3.45 3.26
CA ALA A 51 -17.11 -3.31 4.62
C ALA A 51 -16.31 -2.01 4.82
N ILE A 52 -15.43 -1.67 3.87
CA ILE A 52 -14.64 -0.43 3.91
C ILE A 52 -15.53 0.80 3.78
N SER A 53 -16.54 0.77 2.90
CA SER A 53 -17.52 1.86 2.78
C SER A 53 -18.25 2.11 4.11
N LYS A 54 -18.61 1.05 4.83
CA LYS A 54 -19.19 1.17 6.18
C LYS A 54 -18.20 1.72 7.21
N LEU A 55 -16.90 1.39 7.12
CA LEU A 55 -15.88 1.96 7.99
C LEU A 55 -15.67 3.46 7.72
N LYS A 56 -15.72 3.87 6.44
CA LYS A 56 -15.59 5.28 6.02
C LYS A 56 -16.64 6.17 6.67
N VAL A 57 -17.91 5.77 6.62
CA VAL A 57 -19.03 6.56 7.19
C VAL A 57 -18.99 6.66 8.72
N LEU A 58 -18.24 5.77 9.40
CA LEU A 58 -18.04 5.80 10.84
C LEU A 58 -16.91 6.75 11.28
N GLY A 59 -16.26 7.46 10.34
CA GLY A 59 -15.20 8.43 10.64
C GLY A 59 -13.85 7.78 11.00
N SER A 60 -13.66 6.50 10.67
CA SER A 60 -12.45 5.75 11.04
C SER A 60 -11.21 6.05 10.18
N GLY A 61 -11.31 6.95 9.20
CA GLY A 61 -10.22 7.28 8.27
C GLY A 61 -10.03 6.26 7.12
N PHE A 62 -10.87 5.22 7.06
CA PHE A 62 -10.82 4.22 6.01
C PHE A 62 -11.36 4.74 4.68
N GLU A 63 -10.63 4.52 3.60
CA GLU A 63 -11.05 4.89 2.26
C GLU A 63 -10.43 3.99 1.20
N VAL A 64 -11.18 3.75 0.12
CA VAL A 64 -10.62 3.16 -1.11
C VAL A 64 -10.26 4.29 -2.05
N ILE A 65 -8.99 4.35 -2.45
CA ILE A 65 -8.49 5.28 -3.47
C ILE A 65 -8.04 4.50 -4.69
N SER A 66 -8.11 5.13 -5.86
CA SER A 66 -7.59 4.57 -7.11
C SER A 66 -6.28 5.26 -7.46
N VAL A 67 -5.24 4.47 -7.67
CA VAL A 67 -3.95 4.94 -8.17
C VAL A 67 -3.62 4.10 -9.41
N GLY A 68 -3.48 4.74 -10.57
CA GLY A 68 -3.35 4.04 -11.85
C GLY A 68 -4.39 2.93 -12.02
N LYS A 69 -3.92 1.68 -12.15
CA LYS A 69 -4.79 0.50 -12.34
C LYS A 69 -5.15 -0.24 -11.05
N LYS A 70 -4.64 0.22 -9.89
CA LYS A 70 -4.80 -0.46 -8.60
C LYS A 70 -5.76 0.31 -7.69
N LYS A 71 -6.62 -0.43 -6.99
CA LYS A 71 -7.37 0.08 -5.84
C LYS A 71 -6.53 -0.13 -4.59
N LEU A 72 -6.32 0.93 -3.84
CA LEU A 72 -5.61 0.92 -2.56
C LEU A 72 -6.59 1.26 -1.44
N VAL A 73 -6.38 0.66 -0.28
CA VAL A 73 -7.14 0.93 0.94
C VAL A 73 -6.25 1.76 1.85
N ARG A 74 -6.68 2.98 2.12
CA ARG A 74 -6.08 3.89 3.09
C ARG A 74 -6.77 3.66 4.43
N SER A 75 -5.99 3.44 5.47
CA SER A 75 -6.46 3.21 6.86
C SER A 75 -6.01 4.28 7.84
N VAL A 76 -5.11 5.16 7.42
CA VAL A 76 -4.60 6.31 8.17
C VAL A 76 -4.81 7.57 7.32
N PRO A 77 -5.25 8.69 7.90
CA PRO A 77 -5.32 9.95 7.17
C PRO A 77 -3.92 10.38 6.74
N THR A 78 -3.62 10.23 5.45
CA THR A 78 -2.36 10.65 4.82
C THR A 78 -2.68 11.53 3.62
N GLU A 79 -2.02 12.68 3.49
CA GLU A 79 -2.25 13.64 2.41
C GLU A 79 -1.50 13.23 1.14
N LEU A 80 -2.19 12.48 0.27
CA LEU A 80 -1.69 12.15 -1.05
C LEU A 80 -2.16 13.19 -2.07
N ASN A 81 -1.21 13.92 -2.65
CA ASN A 81 -1.46 14.85 -3.74
C ASN A 81 -1.26 14.16 -5.10
N LYS A 82 -1.38 14.92 -6.19
CA LYS A 82 -1.20 14.41 -7.56
C LYS A 82 0.19 13.81 -7.76
N ASP A 83 1.23 14.43 -7.20
CA ASP A 83 2.62 14.01 -7.39
C ASP A 83 2.87 12.65 -6.74
N HIS A 84 2.39 12.48 -5.50
CA HIS A 84 2.45 11.21 -4.79
C HIS A 84 1.73 10.10 -5.57
N ASN A 85 0.56 10.40 -6.14
CA ASN A 85 -0.19 9.44 -6.94
C ASN A 85 0.53 9.05 -8.25
N GLU A 86 1.17 9.98 -8.95
CA GLU A 86 1.93 9.68 -10.17
C GLU A 86 3.16 8.79 -9.87
N ILE A 87 3.85 9.02 -8.75
CA ILE A 87 4.95 8.16 -8.29
C ILE A 87 4.45 6.76 -7.95
N LEU A 88 3.37 6.66 -7.17
CA LEU A 88 2.78 5.37 -6.79
C LEU A 88 2.25 4.61 -8.01
N GLU A 89 1.74 5.31 -9.03
CA GLU A 89 1.35 4.71 -10.32
C GLU A 89 2.56 4.19 -11.09
N LEU A 90 3.63 4.97 -11.19
CA LEU A 90 4.87 4.56 -11.85
C LEU A 90 5.48 3.32 -11.17
N ALA A 91 5.47 3.29 -9.84
CA ALA A 91 5.96 2.19 -9.02
C ALA A 91 5.21 0.87 -9.26
N GLN A 92 4.01 0.87 -9.85
CA GLN A 92 3.24 -0.37 -10.08
C GLN A 92 3.94 -1.36 -11.02
N ALA A 93 4.90 -0.89 -11.83
CA ALA A 93 5.66 -1.74 -12.73
C ALA A 93 6.61 -2.70 -11.98
N HIS A 94 7.29 -2.23 -10.93
CA HIS A 94 8.36 -2.98 -10.27
C HIS A 94 8.26 -3.02 -8.73
N GLY A 95 7.33 -2.27 -8.14
CA GLY A 95 7.21 -2.07 -6.69
C GLY A 95 8.10 -0.95 -6.14
N TYR A 96 8.99 -0.38 -6.95
CA TYR A 96 9.87 0.73 -6.57
C TYR A 96 10.02 1.73 -7.71
N VAL A 97 10.58 2.90 -7.41
CA VAL A 97 11.09 3.85 -8.41
C VAL A 97 12.50 4.33 -8.06
N THR A 98 13.16 4.97 -9.01
CA THR A 98 14.37 5.78 -8.76
C THR A 98 14.10 7.25 -9.14
N VAL A 99 14.83 8.21 -8.55
CA VAL A 99 14.69 9.63 -8.92
C VAL A 99 14.85 9.83 -10.44
N ASN A 100 15.85 9.18 -11.04
CA ASN A 100 16.10 9.27 -12.48
C ASN A 100 14.93 8.74 -13.33
N GLU A 101 14.24 7.71 -12.85
CA GLU A 101 13.06 7.17 -13.53
C GLU A 101 11.89 8.15 -13.44
N VAL A 102 11.64 8.73 -12.27
CA VAL A 102 10.61 9.77 -12.08
C VAL A 102 10.89 10.97 -12.99
N ASP A 103 12.11 11.49 -12.99
CA ASP A 103 12.54 12.61 -13.83
C ASP A 103 12.25 12.36 -15.31
N ARG A 104 12.64 11.18 -15.82
CA ARG A 104 12.52 10.84 -17.24
C ARG A 104 11.10 10.49 -17.65
N ARG A 105 10.38 9.72 -16.83
CA ARG A 105 9.06 9.17 -17.17
C ARG A 105 7.95 10.19 -16.97
N LEU A 106 8.09 11.07 -15.97
CA LEU A 106 7.12 12.11 -15.69
C LEU A 106 7.55 13.50 -16.21
N SER A 107 8.77 13.63 -16.74
CA SER A 107 9.35 14.91 -17.18
C SER A 107 9.43 15.93 -16.03
N TRP A 108 9.84 15.47 -14.85
CA TRP A 108 9.98 16.30 -13.65
C TRP A 108 11.43 16.75 -13.44
N SER A 109 11.59 17.80 -12.62
CA SER A 109 12.91 18.15 -12.08
C SER A 109 13.27 17.21 -10.93
N SER A 110 14.56 16.92 -10.78
CA SER A 110 15.04 16.07 -9.69
C SER A 110 14.67 16.60 -8.31
N GLY A 111 14.65 17.93 -8.11
CA GLY A 111 14.19 18.54 -6.85
C GLY A 111 12.74 18.18 -6.53
N ARG A 112 11.82 18.34 -7.48
CA ARG A 112 10.40 17.97 -7.29
C ARG A 112 10.23 16.48 -7.02
N ALA A 113 10.97 15.62 -7.73
CA ALA A 113 10.94 14.19 -7.53
C ALA A 113 11.45 13.80 -6.13
N ILE A 114 12.54 14.41 -5.67
CA ILE A 114 13.10 14.19 -4.34
C ILE A 114 12.12 14.65 -3.26
N ASP A 115 11.59 15.87 -3.34
CA ASP A 115 10.65 16.40 -2.35
C ASP A 115 9.40 15.50 -2.19
N ALA A 116 8.85 15.01 -3.30
CA ALA A 116 7.71 14.10 -3.29
C ALA A 116 8.06 12.72 -2.72
N LEU A 117 9.27 12.20 -3.01
CA LEU A 117 9.75 10.93 -2.46
C LEU A 117 10.05 11.03 -0.96
N ASP A 118 10.64 12.14 -0.52
CA ASP A 118 10.93 12.40 0.90
C ASP A 118 9.62 12.51 1.70
N THR A 119 8.60 13.18 1.16
CA THR A 119 7.26 13.19 1.78
C THR A 119 6.69 11.77 1.92
N LEU A 120 6.83 10.93 0.89
CA LEU A 120 6.38 9.53 0.95
C LEU A 120 7.18 8.67 1.95
N LEU A 121 8.45 9.00 2.20
CA LEU A 121 9.27 8.39 3.24
C LEU A 121 8.83 8.84 4.63
N GLU A 122 8.58 10.13 4.83
CA GLU A 122 8.12 10.70 6.10
C GLU A 122 6.76 10.14 6.53
N GLU A 123 5.86 9.93 5.56
CA GLU A 123 4.57 9.26 5.77
C GLU A 123 4.69 7.73 6.00
N GLY A 124 5.90 7.15 5.87
CA GLY A 124 6.14 5.72 6.03
C GLY A 124 5.55 4.86 4.90
N LEU A 125 5.22 5.47 3.76
CA LEU A 125 4.67 4.79 2.58
C LEU A 125 5.77 4.25 1.65
N ALA A 126 6.99 4.73 1.81
CA ALA A 126 8.16 4.30 1.06
C ALA A 126 9.28 3.82 2.00
N MET A 127 10.19 3.01 1.46
CA MET A 127 11.44 2.60 2.11
C MET A 127 12.61 2.76 1.15
N ILE A 128 13.78 3.10 1.67
CA ILE A 128 15.01 3.18 0.87
C ILE A 128 15.64 1.79 0.74
N ASP A 129 15.98 1.42 -0.48
CA ASP A 129 16.83 0.28 -0.81
C ASP A 129 18.07 0.74 -1.57
N ASP A 130 19.22 0.68 -0.89
CA ASP A 130 20.55 0.97 -1.46
C ASP A 130 21.36 -0.32 -1.72
N GLY A 131 20.77 -1.50 -1.51
CA GLY A 131 21.46 -2.80 -1.54
C GLY A 131 21.60 -3.42 -2.93
N HIS A 132 21.06 -2.80 -3.97
CA HIS A 132 21.07 -3.36 -5.31
C HIS A 132 22.45 -3.23 -5.99
N ARG A 133 22.81 -4.21 -6.83
CA ARG A 133 24.15 -4.37 -7.45
C ARG A 133 24.60 -3.22 -8.35
N ASP A 134 23.68 -2.41 -8.84
CA ASP A 134 23.97 -1.26 -9.71
C ASP A 134 24.30 0.02 -8.93
N GLY A 135 24.28 -0.03 -7.58
CA GLY A 135 24.57 1.11 -6.70
C GLY A 135 23.52 2.22 -6.75
N LYS A 136 22.35 1.99 -7.37
CA LYS A 136 21.29 2.98 -7.48
C LYS A 136 20.31 2.85 -6.32
N ARG A 137 20.08 3.96 -5.62
CA ARG A 137 19.02 4.09 -4.63
C ARG A 137 17.64 3.84 -5.25
N ARG A 138 16.87 2.96 -4.64
CA ARG A 138 15.46 2.69 -4.97
C ARG A 138 14.57 3.10 -3.80
N TYR A 139 13.39 3.60 -4.15
CA TYR A 139 12.32 3.90 -3.20
C TYR A 139 11.25 2.85 -3.40
N TRP A 140 11.11 1.94 -2.43
CA TRP A 140 10.22 0.79 -2.49
C TRP A 140 8.89 1.09 -1.82
N PHE A 141 7.80 0.65 -2.44
CA PHE A 141 6.44 0.94 -2.02
C PHE A 141 5.68 -0.36 -1.75
N PRO A 142 5.44 -0.72 -0.47
CA PRO A 142 4.70 -1.92 -0.08
C PRO A 142 3.33 -2.01 -0.74
N CYS A 143 2.60 -0.89 -0.79
CA CYS A 143 1.21 -0.84 -1.24
C CYS A 143 1.00 -1.16 -2.73
N VAL A 144 2.07 -1.12 -3.55
CA VAL A 144 2.01 -1.43 -4.99
C VAL A 144 2.94 -2.57 -5.39
N SER A 145 3.83 -2.99 -4.48
CA SER A 145 4.65 -4.17 -4.65
C SER A 145 3.80 -5.43 -4.65
N PHE A 146 4.11 -6.36 -5.56
CA PHE A 146 3.45 -7.65 -5.54
C PHE A 146 4.12 -8.49 -4.45
N SER A 147 3.43 -8.69 -3.32
CA SER A 147 3.83 -9.74 -2.38
C SER A 147 3.50 -11.08 -3.06
N ALA A 148 4.43 -11.59 -3.86
CA ALA A 148 4.47 -13.00 -4.19
C ALA A 148 4.84 -13.73 -2.90
N SER A 149 3.84 -13.94 -2.03
CA SER A 149 3.90 -14.74 -0.81
C SER A 149 5.28 -14.76 -0.15
N VAL A 150 5.57 -13.80 0.73
CA VAL A 150 6.68 -13.99 1.68
C VAL A 150 6.33 -15.20 2.54
N GLY A 151 6.92 -16.33 2.17
CA GLY A 151 6.94 -17.54 2.96
C GLY A 151 7.60 -17.25 4.31
N SER A 152 7.05 -17.90 5.34
CA SER A 152 7.61 -18.12 6.67
C SER A 152 9.05 -17.66 6.85
N GLU A 153 9.27 -16.64 7.70
CA GLU A 153 10.34 -16.55 8.72
C GLU A 153 10.47 -15.11 9.23
N ALA A 154 9.66 -14.75 10.23
CA ALA A 154 9.97 -13.67 11.18
C ALA A 154 9.01 -13.73 12.38
N LEU A 155 8.99 -14.86 13.09
CA LEU A 155 8.57 -14.88 14.49
C LEU A 155 9.36 -15.97 15.23
N LYS A 156 10.63 -15.69 15.45
CA LYS A 156 11.41 -16.30 16.53
C LYS A 156 12.22 -15.19 17.19
N THR A 157 11.65 -14.58 18.22
CA THR A 157 12.33 -14.39 19.50
C THR A 157 11.27 -14.27 20.58
#